data_AF-A0A2E0IC31-F1
#
_entry.id   AF-A0A2E0IC31-F1
#
_cell.length_a   1.000
_cell.length_b   1.000
_cell.length_c   1.000
_cell.angle_alpha   90.00
_cell.angle_beta   90.00
_cell.angle_gamma   90.00
#
_symmetry.space_group_name_H-M   'P 1'
#
loop_
_entity.id
_entity.type
_entity.pdbx_description
1 polymer ?
#
loop_
_entity_poly.entity_id
_entity_poly.type
_entity_poly.pdbx_seq_one_letter_code
_entity_poly.pdbx_strand_id
1 'polypeptide(L)'
;MAVPTSKSTFKEYCLRALGKGVIDINVSDDQIDDRVDEALQYFSKYHYDGIERVYLKHQLTTAEIARMRSNESAVTATDKVDSSITADFLQQENYIPIPDSVLAVVKVYPVTDKLTQNLFDVRYQLRLNDLYDFSSTSIIHYEMTMRHLDFLDHILTGEYPIDFKEHQNRLYIHADMEKDFNNGDFLLIECYRKLDPTVYTDVFDDMYLKRYATALIKKQWGANLSKFNGVQMLGGVTMNGETIYQQALDEITRLEEEMKLGFELPVNYMVG
;
A
#
# COMPACT_ATOMS: atom_id res chain seq x y z
N MET A 1 -31.55 -3.45 -7.82
CA MET A 1 -31.25 -3.75 -6.40
C MET A 1 -30.76 -2.45 -5.77
N ALA A 2 -31.06 -2.18 -4.50
CA ALA A 2 -30.48 -1.02 -3.82
C ALA A 2 -28.95 -1.13 -3.83
N VAL A 3 -28.28 -0.01 -4.06
CA VAL A 3 -26.81 0.08 -3.96
C VAL A 3 -26.43 -0.26 -2.52
N PRO A 4 -25.57 -1.27 -2.29
CA PRO A 4 -25.12 -1.62 -0.95
C PRO A 4 -24.27 -0.47 -0.39
N THR A 5 -24.58 -0.02 0.83
CA THR A 5 -23.88 1.09 1.51
C THR A 5 -23.31 0.66 2.87
N SER A 6 -23.47 -0.61 3.23
CA SER A 6 -22.97 -1.20 4.47
C SER A 6 -22.68 -2.68 4.28
N LYS A 7 -21.83 -3.23 5.15
CA LYS A 7 -21.51 -4.67 5.17
C LYS A 7 -22.79 -5.53 5.18
N SER A 8 -23.79 -5.17 5.99
CA SER A 8 -25.07 -5.89 6.07
C SER A 8 -25.83 -5.88 4.72
N THR A 9 -25.99 -4.71 4.10
CA THR A 9 -26.65 -4.61 2.78
C THR A 9 -25.87 -5.31 1.67
N PHE A 10 -24.53 -5.33 1.78
CA PHE A 10 -23.64 -6.02 0.85
C PHE A 10 -23.77 -7.55 0.98
N LYS A 11 -23.83 -8.10 2.21
CA LYS A 11 -24.13 -9.51 2.44
C LYS A 11 -25.45 -9.92 1.79
N GLU A 12 -26.50 -9.13 1.99
CA GLU A 12 -27.80 -9.41 1.37
C GLU A 12 -27.73 -9.40 -0.15
N TYR A 13 -26.96 -8.47 -0.74
CA TYR A 13 -26.71 -8.43 -2.17
C TYR A 13 -26.10 -9.75 -2.67
N CYS A 14 -25.00 -10.19 -2.05
CA CYS A 14 -24.30 -11.42 -2.44
C CYS A 14 -25.19 -12.66 -2.29
N LEU A 15 -25.93 -12.77 -1.19
CA LEU A 15 -26.84 -13.88 -0.97
C LEU A 15 -27.99 -13.91 -1.97
N ARG A 16 -28.58 -12.76 -2.32
CA ARG A 16 -29.62 -12.69 -3.36
C ARG A 16 -29.06 -13.06 -4.73
N ALA A 17 -27.83 -12.66 -5.05
CA ALA A 17 -27.16 -13.06 -6.28
C ALA A 17 -26.96 -14.58 -6.38
N LEU A 18 -26.77 -15.26 -5.24
CA LEU A 18 -26.71 -16.72 -5.16
C LEU A 18 -28.09 -17.42 -5.14
N GLY A 19 -29.19 -16.67 -5.09
CA GLY A 19 -30.55 -17.22 -5.13
C GLY A 19 -31.30 -17.23 -3.80
N LYS A 20 -30.82 -16.53 -2.76
CA LYS A 20 -31.54 -16.38 -1.48
C LYS A 20 -32.97 -15.87 -1.72
N GLY A 21 -33.94 -16.61 -1.19
CA GLY A 21 -35.38 -16.37 -1.38
C GLY A 21 -36.06 -17.41 -2.28
N VAL A 22 -35.29 -18.13 -3.09
CA VAL A 22 -35.74 -19.30 -3.85
C VAL A 22 -35.11 -20.59 -3.32
N ILE A 23 -33.83 -20.50 -2.92
CA ILE A 23 -33.07 -21.62 -2.34
C ILE A 23 -32.50 -21.24 -0.97
N ASP A 24 -32.32 -22.25 -0.13
CA ASP A 24 -31.60 -22.12 1.13
C ASP A 24 -30.10 -22.20 0.90
N ILE A 25 -29.40 -21.14 1.32
CA ILE A 25 -27.93 -21.06 1.25
C ILE A 25 -27.38 -21.54 2.60
N ASN A 26 -26.80 -22.74 2.63
CA ASN A 26 -26.29 -23.39 3.85
C ASN A 26 -24.94 -22.81 4.30
N VAL A 27 -24.93 -21.53 4.67
CA VAL A 27 -23.77 -20.81 5.19
C VAL A 27 -24.21 -19.99 6.41
N SER A 28 -23.43 -20.00 7.50
CA SER A 28 -23.73 -19.17 8.69
C SER A 28 -23.41 -17.69 8.43
N ASP A 29 -23.99 -16.79 9.24
CA ASP A 29 -23.72 -15.35 9.10
C ASP A 29 -22.24 -15.01 9.35
N ASP A 30 -21.61 -15.66 10.35
CA ASP A 30 -20.18 -15.50 10.64
C ASP A 30 -19.30 -15.94 9.46
N GLN A 31 -19.65 -17.07 8.81
CA GLN A 31 -18.93 -17.54 7.63
C GLN A 31 -19.05 -16.57 6.46
N ILE A 32 -20.18 -15.87 6.34
CA ILE A 32 -20.37 -14.84 5.31
C ILE A 32 -19.52 -13.61 5.66
N ASP A 33 -19.48 -13.20 6.93
CA ASP A 33 -18.60 -12.11 7.40
C ASP A 33 -17.15 -12.36 7.06
N ASP A 34 -16.62 -13.54 7.37
CA ASP A 34 -15.24 -13.90 7.11
C ASP A 34 -14.90 -13.79 5.61
N ARG A 35 -15.80 -14.27 4.74
CA ARG A 35 -15.61 -14.21 3.27
C ARG A 35 -15.71 -12.79 2.72
N VAL A 36 -16.54 -11.94 3.32
CA VAL A 36 -16.64 -10.52 2.95
C VAL A 36 -15.40 -9.76 3.39
N ASP A 37 -14.88 -10.03 4.58
CA ASP A 37 -13.65 -9.39 5.08
C ASP A 37 -12.43 -9.84 4.27
N GLU A 38 -12.36 -11.12 3.90
CA GLU A 38 -11.37 -11.65 2.96
C GLU A 38 -11.44 -10.96 1.59
N ALA A 39 -12.65 -10.75 1.06
CA ALA A 39 -12.85 -10.03 -0.20
C ALA A 39 -12.37 -8.57 -0.12
N LEU A 40 -12.71 -7.85 0.96
CA LEU A 40 -12.28 -6.47 1.19
C LEU A 40 -10.76 -6.38 1.34
N GLN A 41 -10.15 -7.31 2.08
CA GLN A 41 -8.71 -7.36 2.24
C GLN A 41 -8.01 -7.57 0.89
N TYR A 42 -8.49 -8.52 0.10
CA TYR A 42 -7.95 -8.80 -1.23
C TYR A 42 -8.10 -7.60 -2.17
N PHE A 43 -9.28 -6.97 -2.19
CA PHE A 43 -9.57 -5.77 -2.97
C PHE A 43 -8.62 -4.61 -2.61
N SER A 44 -8.42 -4.33 -1.32
CA SER A 44 -7.53 -3.26 -0.86
C SER A 44 -6.05 -3.46 -1.20
N LYS A 45 -5.63 -4.70 -1.47
CA LYS A 45 -4.22 -5.00 -1.79
C LYS A 45 -3.90 -4.97 -3.27
N TYR A 46 -4.85 -5.37 -4.10
CA TYR A 46 -4.58 -5.66 -5.50
C TYR A 46 -5.42 -4.82 -6.48
N HIS A 47 -6.48 -4.16 -6.02
CA HIS A 47 -7.33 -3.33 -6.87
C HIS A 47 -7.01 -1.84 -6.65
N TYR A 48 -6.79 -1.11 -7.74
CA TYR A 48 -6.45 0.32 -7.69
C TYR A 48 -7.56 1.17 -7.05
N ASP A 49 -8.85 0.84 -7.27
CA ASP A 49 -9.97 1.51 -6.59
C ASP A 49 -10.11 1.14 -5.09
N GLY A 50 -9.33 0.18 -4.60
CA GLY A 50 -9.26 -0.18 -3.18
C GLY A 50 -8.26 0.66 -2.38
N ILE A 51 -7.48 1.50 -3.07
CA ILE A 51 -6.42 2.31 -2.50
C ILE A 51 -6.50 3.74 -3.00
N GLU A 52 -6.04 4.67 -2.19
CA GLU A 52 -5.92 6.08 -2.56
C GLU A 52 -4.48 6.57 -2.36
N ARG A 53 -4.02 7.44 -3.27
CA ARG A 53 -2.74 8.14 -3.12
C ARG A 53 -2.95 9.38 -2.26
N VAL A 54 -2.28 9.44 -1.11
CA VAL A 54 -2.43 10.50 -0.12
C VAL A 54 -1.05 11.05 0.25
N TYR A 55 -1.02 12.35 0.56
CA TYR A 55 0.14 13.02 1.13
C TYR A 55 -0.05 13.22 2.62
N LEU A 56 0.70 12.47 3.43
CA LEU A 56 0.71 12.62 4.89
C LEU A 56 1.75 13.66 5.28
N LYS A 57 1.38 14.58 6.17
CA LYS A 57 2.28 15.59 6.72
C LYS A 57 2.66 15.20 8.15
N HIS A 58 3.94 14.93 8.40
CA HIS A 58 4.48 14.64 9.72
C HIS A 58 5.36 15.79 10.20
N GLN A 59 5.20 16.23 11.44
CA GLN A 59 6.06 17.24 12.06
C GLN A 59 7.12 16.54 12.91
N LEU A 60 8.39 16.81 12.64
CA LEU A 60 9.48 16.26 13.45
C LEU A 60 9.59 17.00 14.78
N THR A 61 9.60 16.23 15.87
CA THR A 61 9.81 16.76 17.23
C THR A 61 11.24 16.53 17.70
N THR A 62 11.73 17.35 18.64
CA THR A 62 13.06 17.16 19.24
C THR A 62 13.25 15.78 19.88
N ALA A 63 12.19 15.21 20.48
CA ALA A 63 12.24 13.89 21.08
C ALA A 63 12.38 12.77 20.04
N GLU A 64 11.70 12.91 18.91
CA GLU A 64 11.82 11.99 17.78
C GLU A 64 13.19 12.05 17.13
N ILE A 65 13.71 13.26 16.88
CA ILE A 65 15.08 13.45 16.37
C ILE A 65 16.09 12.84 17.33
N ALA A 66 15.94 13.03 18.64
CA ALA A 66 16.82 12.43 19.64
C ALA A 66 16.76 10.90 19.66
N ARG A 67 15.56 10.29 19.49
CA ARG A 67 15.39 8.84 19.36
C ARG A 67 16.02 8.30 18.08
N MET A 68 15.80 8.97 16.95
CA MET A 68 16.34 8.50 15.66
C MET A 68 17.87 8.57 15.60
N ARG A 69 18.51 9.28 16.54
CA ARG A 69 19.96 9.28 16.75
C ARG A 69 20.47 8.09 17.55
N SER A 70 19.63 7.43 18.36
CA SER A 70 20.05 6.23 19.07
C SER A 70 20.13 5.05 18.11
N ASN A 71 21.13 4.19 18.34
CA ASN A 71 21.21 2.89 17.70
C ASN A 71 20.60 1.85 18.64
N GLU A 72 19.93 0.86 18.05
CA GLU A 72 19.53 -0.36 18.71
C GLU A 72 20.79 -1.17 19.09
N SER A 73 20.63 -2.07 20.07
CA SER A 73 21.72 -2.90 20.62
C SER A 73 22.53 -3.58 19.52
N ALA A 74 23.86 -3.61 19.69
CA ALA A 74 24.77 -4.25 18.77
C ALA A 74 24.43 -5.74 18.58
N VAL A 75 24.25 -6.17 17.33
CA VAL A 75 24.24 -7.59 16.99
C VAL A 75 25.71 -7.99 16.79
N THR A 76 26.28 -8.66 17.79
CA THR A 76 27.64 -9.20 17.69
C THR A 76 27.62 -10.45 16.82
N ALA A 77 28.21 -10.36 15.63
CA ALA A 77 28.46 -11.52 14.80
C ALA A 77 29.82 -12.10 15.16
N THR A 78 29.86 -13.41 15.42
CA THR A 78 31.10 -14.14 15.65
C THR A 78 31.45 -14.96 14.42
N ASP A 79 32.73 -14.98 14.03
CA ASP A 79 33.20 -15.82 12.94
C ASP A 79 32.87 -17.31 13.21
N LYS A 80 32.35 -17.99 12.18
CA LYS A 80 31.90 -19.38 12.29
C LYS A 80 33.04 -20.39 12.30
N VAL A 81 34.25 -20.01 11.89
CA VAL A 81 35.39 -20.92 11.79
C VAL A 81 36.21 -20.93 13.08
N ASP A 82 36.45 -19.78 13.70
CA ASP A 82 37.32 -19.70 14.89
C ASP A 82 36.69 -19.02 16.12
N SER A 83 35.50 -18.42 16.01
CA SER A 83 34.80 -17.74 17.12
C SER A 83 35.60 -16.66 17.89
N SER A 84 36.81 -16.33 17.44
CA SER A 84 37.78 -15.45 18.08
C SER A 84 37.70 -14.01 17.58
N ILE A 85 37.08 -13.82 16.42
CA ILE A 85 36.83 -12.53 15.78
C ILE A 85 35.34 -12.21 15.94
N THR A 86 35.05 -11.13 16.66
CA THR A 86 33.70 -10.56 16.78
C THR A 86 33.63 -9.24 16.01
N ALA A 87 32.49 -9.00 15.37
CA ALA A 87 32.14 -7.71 14.77
C ALA A 87 30.78 -7.27 15.31
N ASP A 88 30.72 -6.05 15.82
CA ASP A 88 29.49 -5.44 16.33
C ASP A 88 28.79 -4.66 15.21
N PHE A 89 27.56 -5.08 14.89
CA PHE A 89 26.71 -4.38 13.93
C PHE A 89 25.63 -3.59 14.68
N LEU A 90 25.63 -2.27 14.51
CA LEU A 90 24.62 -1.39 15.09
C LEU A 90 23.45 -1.24 14.11
N GLN A 91 22.23 -1.50 14.58
CA GLN A 91 21.02 -1.24 13.82
C GLN A 91 20.48 0.14 14.19
N GLN A 92 20.13 0.98 13.21
CA GLN A 92 19.64 2.34 13.47
C GLN A 92 18.16 2.33 13.86
N GLU A 93 17.75 3.13 14.86
CA GLU A 93 16.35 3.34 15.25
C GLU A 93 15.69 4.52 14.49
N ASN A 94 16.19 4.82 13.30
CA ASN A 94 15.76 5.96 12.50
C ASN A 94 14.45 5.68 11.76
N TYR A 95 13.37 5.49 12.52
CA TYR A 95 12.04 5.23 11.98
C TYR A 95 10.97 6.18 12.51
N ILE A 96 9.96 6.42 11.68
CA ILE A 96 8.71 7.10 12.00
C ILE A 96 7.59 6.04 12.00
N PRO A 97 6.77 5.96 13.07
CA PRO A 97 5.59 5.09 13.08
C PRO A 97 4.54 5.66 12.11
N ILE A 98 4.05 4.81 11.20
CA ILE A 98 3.02 5.17 10.21
C ILE A 98 1.70 4.48 10.58
N PRO A 99 0.53 5.07 10.28
CA PRO A 99 -0.75 4.41 10.46
C PRO A 99 -0.87 3.09 9.68
N ASP A 100 -1.53 2.09 10.29
CA ASP A 100 -1.79 0.76 9.72
C ASP A 100 -2.65 0.77 8.43
N SER A 101 -3.23 1.93 8.09
CA SER A 101 -3.92 2.13 6.83
C SER A 101 -2.98 2.25 5.63
N VAL A 102 -1.70 2.56 5.84
CA VAL A 102 -0.74 2.77 4.75
C VAL A 102 -0.17 1.44 4.27
N LEU A 103 -0.28 1.19 2.96
CA LEU A 103 0.20 -0.04 2.31
C LEU A 103 1.60 0.14 1.72
N ALA A 104 1.89 1.30 1.14
CA ALA A 104 3.18 1.57 0.54
C ALA A 104 3.52 3.06 0.64
N VAL A 105 4.80 3.36 0.86
CA VAL A 105 5.35 4.72 0.78
C VAL A 105 6.15 4.83 -0.51
N VAL A 106 5.84 5.86 -1.31
CA VAL A 106 6.50 6.10 -2.61
C VAL A 106 7.72 6.98 -2.43
N LYS A 107 7.52 8.13 -1.77
CA LYS A 107 8.57 9.16 -1.63
C LYS A 107 8.33 10.01 -0.40
N VAL A 108 9.41 10.52 0.18
CA VAL A 108 9.37 11.50 1.27
C VAL A 108 10.01 12.78 0.79
N TYR A 109 9.28 13.89 0.89
CA TYR A 109 9.78 15.21 0.57
C TYR A 109 10.12 15.96 1.86
N PRO A 110 11.37 16.41 2.03
CA PRO A 110 11.70 17.35 3.08
C PRO A 110 11.10 18.71 2.72
N VAL A 111 10.21 19.25 3.56
CA VAL A 111 9.70 20.61 3.40
C VAL A 111 10.61 21.54 4.17
N THR A 112 11.75 21.89 3.57
CA THR A 112 12.62 22.94 4.10
C THR A 112 11.96 24.30 3.91
N ASP A 113 11.99 25.11 4.97
CA ASP A 113 11.61 26.52 4.90
C ASP A 113 12.63 27.26 4.00
N LYS A 114 12.22 27.61 2.78
CA LYS A 114 13.11 28.14 1.70
C LYS A 114 13.66 29.55 1.98
N LEU A 115 13.63 30.02 3.22
CA LEU A 115 13.89 31.40 3.61
C LEU A 115 15.38 31.75 3.78
N THR A 116 16.30 30.80 3.69
CA THR A 116 17.75 31.09 3.78
C THR A 116 18.45 30.87 2.44
N GLN A 117 18.07 31.63 1.41
CA GLN A 117 18.90 31.83 0.22
C GLN A 117 20.04 32.78 0.60
N ASN A 118 21.15 32.21 1.09
CA ASN A 118 22.38 32.97 1.28
C ASN A 118 22.86 33.45 -0.10
N LEU A 119 23.13 34.75 -0.26
CA LEU A 119 23.61 35.33 -1.53
C LEU A 119 24.95 34.72 -1.99
N PHE A 120 25.67 34.06 -1.07
CA PHE A 120 26.93 33.35 -1.30
C PHE A 120 26.76 31.84 -1.52
N ASP A 121 25.53 31.33 -1.55
CA ASP A 121 25.29 29.94 -1.92
C ASP A 121 25.72 29.74 -3.39
N VAL A 122 26.60 28.77 -3.61
CA VAL A 122 27.10 28.38 -4.93
C VAL A 122 25.93 28.04 -5.86
N ARG A 123 24.83 27.48 -5.34
CA ARG A 123 23.60 27.22 -6.09
C ARG A 123 22.93 28.49 -6.60
N TYR A 124 22.87 29.53 -5.77
CA TYR A 124 22.31 30.83 -6.13
C TYR A 124 23.19 31.55 -7.15
N GLN A 125 24.52 31.48 -6.99
CA GLN A 125 25.50 32.08 -7.90
C GLN A 125 25.53 31.38 -9.27
N LEU A 126 25.48 30.05 -9.31
CA LEU A 126 25.36 29.30 -10.58
C LEU A 126 24.04 29.61 -11.29
N ARG A 127 22.91 29.65 -10.57
CA ARG A 127 21.62 30.04 -11.15
C ARG A 127 21.67 31.46 -11.73
N LEU A 128 22.27 32.42 -11.02
CA LEU A 128 22.41 33.79 -11.50
C LEU A 128 23.38 33.94 -12.68
N ASN A 129 24.46 33.14 -12.71
CA ASN A 129 25.42 33.15 -13.81
C ASN A 129 24.81 32.61 -15.11
N ASP A 130 23.97 31.58 -15.00
CA ASP A 130 23.31 30.92 -16.15
C ASP A 130 22.02 31.65 -16.58
N LEU A 131 21.41 32.46 -15.71
CA LEU A 131 20.28 33.35 -16.04
C LEU A 131 20.69 34.56 -16.91
N TYR A 132 21.99 34.80 -17.18
CA TYR A 132 22.46 36.01 -17.87
C TYR A 132 22.29 35.97 -19.41
N ASP A 133 21.88 34.85 -20.01
CA ASP A 133 21.66 34.75 -21.47
C ASP A 133 20.26 34.24 -21.86
N PHE A 134 19.21 34.96 -21.45
CA PHE A 134 17.82 34.67 -21.87
C PHE A 134 17.39 35.32 -23.18
N SER A 135 18.25 36.13 -23.81
CA SER A 135 17.84 36.91 -24.98
C SER A 135 18.17 36.26 -26.32
N SER A 136 18.98 35.19 -26.36
CA SER A 136 19.60 34.78 -27.64
C SER A 136 19.62 33.30 -28.02
N THR A 137 19.17 32.34 -27.19
CA THR A 137 19.27 30.91 -27.52
C THR A 137 17.97 30.12 -27.26
N SER A 138 17.74 29.12 -28.11
CA SER A 138 16.46 28.42 -28.30
C SER A 138 15.89 27.74 -27.05
N ILE A 139 14.56 27.61 -27.00
CA ILE A 139 13.79 26.92 -25.95
C ILE A 139 14.30 25.49 -25.67
N ILE A 140 14.90 24.84 -26.68
CA ILE A 140 15.49 23.50 -26.57
C ILE A 140 16.73 23.52 -25.66
N HIS A 141 17.58 24.54 -25.77
CA HIS A 141 18.73 24.68 -24.88
C HIS A 141 18.29 24.90 -23.44
N TYR A 142 17.25 25.69 -23.22
CA TYR A 142 16.66 25.90 -21.90
C TYR A 142 16.18 24.59 -21.26
N GLU A 143 15.44 23.75 -22.01
CA GLU A 143 14.97 22.46 -21.50
C GLU A 143 16.14 21.52 -21.15
N MET A 144 17.18 21.47 -22.00
CA MET A 144 18.37 20.66 -21.75
C MET A 144 19.14 21.13 -20.51
N THR A 145 19.34 22.44 -20.36
CA THR A 145 20.01 23.01 -19.19
C THR A 145 19.20 22.79 -17.93
N MET A 146 17.87 22.93 -17.96
CA MET A 146 17.01 22.68 -16.80
C MET A 146 17.06 21.21 -16.35
N ARG A 147 17.04 20.26 -17.28
CA ARG A 147 17.24 18.82 -16.97
C ARG A 147 18.62 18.55 -16.40
N HIS A 148 19.65 19.22 -16.91
CA HIS A 148 21.00 19.08 -16.40
C HIS A 148 21.14 19.63 -14.98
N LEU A 149 20.53 20.78 -14.69
CA LEU A 149 20.52 21.37 -13.35
C LEU A 149 19.75 20.49 -12.35
N ASP A 150 18.61 19.93 -12.74
CA ASP A 150 17.84 18.99 -11.90
C ASP A 150 18.64 17.72 -11.59
N PHE A 151 19.33 17.17 -12.60
CA PHE A 151 20.24 16.04 -12.42
C PHE A 151 21.43 16.37 -11.51
N LEU A 152 22.03 17.56 -11.67
CA LEU A 152 23.10 18.02 -10.79
C LEU A 152 22.61 18.21 -9.36
N ASP A 153 21.42 18.78 -9.15
CA ASP A 153 20.84 18.92 -7.80
C ASP A 153 20.62 17.53 -7.19
N HIS A 154 20.01 16.59 -7.93
CA HIS A 154 19.82 15.22 -7.47
C HIS A 154 21.13 14.52 -7.05
N ILE A 155 22.21 14.70 -7.82
CA ILE A 155 23.54 14.18 -7.46
C ILE A 155 24.13 14.90 -6.23
N LEU A 156 23.94 16.22 -6.11
CA LEU A 156 24.60 17.05 -5.10
C LEU A 156 23.88 17.07 -3.75
N THR A 157 22.55 17.04 -3.72
CA THR A 157 21.78 16.92 -2.47
C THR A 157 21.62 15.48 -2.02
N GLY A 158 21.59 14.53 -2.97
CA GLY A 158 21.15 13.16 -2.69
C GLY A 158 19.66 13.10 -2.35
N GLU A 159 19.02 11.99 -2.68
CA GLU A 159 17.72 11.64 -2.12
C GLU A 159 17.96 10.74 -0.91
N TYR A 160 17.27 11.00 0.20
CA TYR A 160 17.38 10.14 1.38
C TYR A 160 16.74 8.79 1.04
N PRO A 161 17.49 7.66 1.12
CA PRO A 161 16.88 6.36 0.92
C PRO A 161 15.81 6.15 1.99
N ILE A 162 14.68 5.60 1.58
CA ILE A 162 13.56 5.29 2.47
C ILE A 162 13.26 3.80 2.44
N ASP A 163 12.91 3.27 3.60
CA ASP A 163 12.58 1.86 3.77
C ASP A 163 11.28 1.76 4.56
N PHE A 164 10.17 1.46 3.88
CA PHE A 164 8.91 1.19 4.56
C PHE A 164 8.75 -0.30 4.84
N LYS A 165 8.46 -0.66 6.09
CA LYS A 165 8.15 -2.02 6.51
C LYS A 165 6.68 -2.08 6.93
N GLU A 166 5.82 -2.57 6.03
CA GLU A 166 4.36 -2.67 6.22
C GLU A 166 4.00 -3.41 7.52
N HIS A 167 4.53 -4.61 7.75
CA HIS A 167 4.20 -5.40 8.94
C HIS A 167 4.67 -4.81 10.28
N GLN A 168 5.63 -3.89 10.25
CA GLN A 168 6.10 -3.21 11.46
C GLN A 168 5.46 -1.84 11.62
N ASN A 169 4.74 -1.33 10.60
CA ASN A 169 4.23 0.02 10.53
C ASN A 169 5.33 1.08 10.78
N ARG A 170 6.52 0.83 10.23
CA ARG A 170 7.71 1.69 10.40
C ARG A 170 8.24 2.14 9.05
N LEU A 171 8.41 3.46 8.91
CA LEU A 171 9.16 4.07 7.81
C LEU A 171 10.52 4.48 8.31
N TYR A 172 11.56 3.85 7.78
CA TYR A 172 12.94 4.24 8.01
C TYR A 172 13.35 5.29 6.99
N ILE A 173 14.01 6.34 7.48
CA ILE A 173 14.56 7.41 6.64
C ILE A 173 16.06 7.41 6.88
N HIS A 174 16.84 7.07 5.87
CA HIS A 174 18.31 6.99 5.98
C HIS A 174 18.94 8.36 5.77
N ALA A 175 18.70 9.27 6.71
CA ALA A 175 19.24 10.63 6.69
C ALA A 175 19.97 10.96 8.01
N ASP A 176 20.88 11.94 7.97
CA ASP A 176 21.58 12.42 9.16
C ASP A 176 20.66 13.38 9.92
N MET A 177 19.90 12.83 10.88
CA MET A 177 18.89 13.55 11.66
C MET A 177 19.43 14.78 12.41
N GLU A 178 20.75 14.88 12.64
CA GLU A 178 21.36 16.02 13.33
C GLU A 178 21.71 17.18 12.38
N LYS A 179 22.09 16.89 11.13
CA LYS A 179 22.50 17.92 10.16
C LYS A 179 21.39 18.33 9.22
N ASP A 180 20.48 17.41 8.93
CA ASP A 180 19.51 17.55 7.85
C ASP A 180 18.15 18.07 8.34
N PHE A 181 17.82 17.88 9.62
CA PHE A 181 16.51 18.21 10.17
C PHE A 181 16.59 19.03 11.45
N ASN A 182 15.72 20.03 11.54
CA ASN A 182 15.51 20.84 12.73
C ASN A 182 14.17 20.50 13.39
N ASN A 183 14.04 20.92 14.66
CA ASN A 183 12.77 20.81 15.36
C ASN A 183 11.69 21.64 14.65
N GLY A 184 10.55 21.02 14.37
CA GLY A 184 9.43 21.65 13.71
C GLY A 184 9.44 21.56 12.18
N ASP A 185 10.47 20.95 11.59
CA ASP A 185 10.47 20.66 10.15
C ASP A 185 9.38 19.65 9.80
N PHE A 186 8.81 19.82 8.60
CA PHE A 186 7.75 18.95 8.12
C PHE A 186 8.26 18.00 7.04
N LEU A 187 7.89 16.74 7.18
CA LEU A 187 8.05 15.73 6.15
C LEU A 187 6.70 15.53 5.45
N LEU A 188 6.73 15.59 4.13
CA LEU A 188 5.57 15.22 3.31
C LEU A 188 5.81 13.82 2.74
N ILE A 189 5.02 12.86 3.20
CA ILE A 189 5.13 11.45 2.84
C ILE A 189 4.06 11.15 1.80
N GLU A 190 4.48 10.80 0.60
CA GLU A 190 3.61 10.28 -0.44
C GLU A 190 3.40 8.79 -0.23
N CYS A 191 2.16 8.37 0.00
CA CYS A 191 1.84 6.99 0.29
C CYS A 191 0.50 6.53 -0.32
N TYR A 192 0.39 5.23 -0.54
CA TYR A 192 -0.87 4.57 -0.83
C TYR A 192 -1.53 4.10 0.47
N ARG A 193 -2.78 4.50 0.67
CA ARG A 193 -3.59 4.17 1.85
C ARG A 193 -4.78 3.31 1.44
N LYS A 194 -5.12 2.31 2.24
CA LYS A 194 -6.36 1.54 2.12
C LYS A 194 -7.57 2.44 2.36
N LEU A 195 -8.57 2.38 1.49
CA LEU A 195 -9.83 3.09 1.69
C LEU A 195 -10.59 2.49 2.89
N ASP A 196 -11.17 3.35 3.73
CA ASP A 196 -12.03 2.90 4.82
C ASP A 196 -13.47 2.71 4.33
N PRO A 197 -13.99 1.48 4.26
CA PRO A 197 -15.33 1.19 3.74
C PRO A 197 -16.47 1.68 4.66
N THR A 198 -16.16 2.11 5.89
CA THR A 198 -17.15 2.72 6.80
C THR A 198 -17.38 4.21 6.50
N VAL A 199 -16.37 4.87 5.93
CA VAL A 199 -16.42 6.28 5.52
C VAL A 199 -16.83 6.39 4.05
N TYR A 200 -16.20 5.59 3.19
CA TYR A 200 -16.46 5.53 1.76
C TYR A 200 -17.31 4.31 1.44
N THR A 201 -18.63 4.46 1.64
CA THR A 201 -19.59 3.35 1.50
C THR A 201 -19.82 2.92 0.04
N ASP A 202 -19.44 3.76 -0.91
CA ASP A 202 -19.48 3.51 -2.36
C ASP A 202 -18.55 2.39 -2.81
N VAL A 203 -17.52 2.07 -2.03
CA VAL A 203 -16.63 0.91 -2.26
C VAL A 203 -17.44 -0.39 -2.38
N PHE A 204 -18.55 -0.53 -1.65
CA PHE A 204 -19.41 -1.72 -1.76
C PHE A 204 -20.17 -1.82 -3.08
N ASP A 205 -20.30 -0.71 -3.85
CA ASP A 205 -20.95 -0.72 -5.16
C ASP A 205 -20.04 -1.26 -6.27
N ASP A 206 -18.74 -1.45 -5.99
CA ASP A 206 -17.78 -1.93 -6.97
C ASP A 206 -18.16 -3.30 -7.55
N MET A 207 -18.08 -3.42 -8.88
CA MET A 207 -18.50 -4.62 -9.61
C MET A 207 -17.57 -5.80 -9.34
N TYR A 208 -16.27 -5.55 -9.22
CA TYR A 208 -15.30 -6.59 -8.96
C TYR A 208 -15.49 -7.14 -7.54
N LEU A 209 -15.56 -6.27 -6.54
CA LEU A 209 -15.76 -6.64 -5.14
C LEU A 209 -17.06 -7.47 -4.96
N LYS A 210 -18.16 -7.07 -5.60
CA LYS A 210 -19.42 -7.83 -5.61
C LYS A 210 -19.26 -9.22 -6.21
N ARG A 211 -18.60 -9.35 -7.37
CA ARG A 211 -18.39 -10.64 -8.04
C ARG A 211 -17.50 -11.55 -7.17
N TYR A 212 -16.41 -11.01 -6.64
CA TYR A 212 -15.43 -11.76 -5.84
C TYR A 212 -16.02 -12.24 -4.51
N ALA A 213 -16.67 -11.36 -3.75
CA ALA A 213 -17.32 -11.75 -2.49
C ALA A 213 -18.44 -12.79 -2.72
N THR A 214 -19.21 -12.65 -3.80
CA THR A 214 -20.24 -13.64 -4.16
C THR A 214 -19.64 -15.00 -4.48
N ALA A 215 -18.53 -15.05 -5.21
CA ALA A 215 -17.82 -16.30 -5.53
C ALA A 215 -17.20 -16.94 -4.28
N LEU A 216 -16.65 -16.16 -3.36
CA LEU A 216 -16.14 -16.64 -2.07
C LEU A 216 -17.24 -17.24 -1.18
N ILE A 217 -18.42 -16.61 -1.13
CA ILE A 217 -19.57 -17.16 -0.42
C ILE A 217 -20.08 -18.44 -1.12
N LYS A 218 -20.07 -18.48 -2.46
CA LYS A 218 -20.42 -19.68 -3.25
C LYS A 218 -19.47 -20.85 -2.94
N LYS A 219 -18.17 -20.59 -2.81
CA LYS A 219 -17.16 -21.59 -2.41
C LYS A 219 -17.48 -22.14 -1.02
N GLN A 220 -17.78 -21.27 -0.05
CA GLN A 220 -18.15 -21.71 1.29
C GLN A 220 -19.44 -22.54 1.32
N TRP A 221 -20.43 -22.15 0.50
CA TRP A 221 -21.67 -22.89 0.34
C TRP A 221 -21.41 -24.29 -0.24
N GLY A 222 -20.67 -24.41 -1.35
CA GLY A 222 -20.26 -25.69 -1.92
C GLY A 222 -19.48 -26.57 -0.94
N ALA A 223 -18.56 -25.98 -0.17
CA ALA A 223 -17.77 -26.69 0.85
C ALA A 223 -18.60 -27.16 2.05
N ASN A 224 -19.67 -26.46 2.41
CA ASN A 224 -20.60 -26.92 3.44
C ASN A 224 -21.49 -28.04 2.89
N LEU A 225 -21.97 -27.92 1.65
CA LEU A 225 -22.82 -28.94 1.01
C LEU A 225 -22.07 -30.25 0.75
N SER A 226 -20.79 -30.19 0.36
CA SER A 226 -19.97 -31.38 0.09
C SER A 226 -19.73 -32.24 1.34
N LYS A 227 -19.86 -31.69 2.55
CA LYS A 227 -19.80 -32.45 3.81
C LYS A 227 -21.01 -33.37 4.01
N PHE A 228 -22.12 -33.13 3.31
CA PHE A 228 -23.34 -33.95 3.37
C PHE A 228 -23.47 -34.92 2.19
N ASN A 229 -22.38 -35.12 1.43
CA ASN A 229 -22.36 -36.01 0.27
C ASN A 229 -22.66 -37.46 0.71
N GLY A 230 -23.76 -38.03 0.21
CA GLY A 230 -24.27 -39.36 0.59
C GLY A 230 -25.57 -39.36 1.39
N VAL A 231 -26.04 -38.22 1.90
CA VAL A 231 -27.38 -38.09 2.50
C VAL A 231 -28.38 -37.79 1.38
N GLN A 232 -29.13 -38.80 0.94
CA GLN A 232 -30.24 -38.58 0.01
C GLN A 232 -31.37 -37.84 0.73
N MET A 233 -31.72 -36.66 0.24
CA MET A 233 -32.94 -35.98 0.69
C MET A 233 -34.17 -36.81 0.27
N LEU A 234 -35.19 -36.86 1.14
CA LEU A 234 -36.49 -37.45 0.82
C LEU A 234 -37.05 -36.77 -0.43
N GLY A 235 -37.07 -37.49 -1.56
CA GLY A 235 -37.48 -36.96 -2.86
C GLY A 235 -36.52 -37.23 -4.02
N GLY A 236 -35.38 -37.90 -3.80
CA GLY A 236 -34.48 -38.31 -4.89
C GLY A 236 -33.63 -37.18 -5.51
N VAL A 237 -33.65 -35.99 -4.92
CA VAL A 237 -32.78 -34.87 -5.29
C VAL A 237 -31.43 -35.06 -4.58
N THR A 238 -30.37 -35.24 -5.36
CA THR A 238 -28.99 -35.29 -4.86
C THR A 238 -28.41 -33.89 -4.76
N MET A 239 -27.77 -33.58 -3.63
CA MET A 239 -27.17 -32.28 -3.40
C MET A 239 -25.82 -32.19 -4.12
N ASN A 240 -25.74 -31.43 -5.22
CA ASN A 240 -24.54 -31.33 -6.06
C ASN A 240 -23.49 -30.35 -5.50
N GLY A 241 -23.15 -30.47 -4.21
CA GLY A 241 -22.23 -29.57 -3.51
C GLY A 241 -20.83 -29.47 -4.14
N GLU A 242 -20.30 -30.59 -4.63
CA GLU A 242 -19.00 -30.63 -5.32
C GLU A 242 -19.00 -29.78 -6.59
N THR A 243 -20.06 -29.84 -7.40
CA THR A 243 -20.14 -29.04 -8.63
C THR A 243 -20.19 -27.54 -8.36
N ILE A 244 -20.89 -27.13 -7.30
CA ILE A 244 -20.97 -25.72 -6.87
C ILE A 244 -19.60 -25.24 -6.41
N TYR A 245 -18.87 -26.09 -5.68
CA TYR A 245 -17.52 -25.79 -5.21
C TYR A 245 -16.54 -25.60 -6.37
N GLN A 246 -16.53 -26.51 -7.36
CA GLN A 246 -15.66 -26.40 -8.53
C GLN A 246 -15.97 -25.14 -9.36
N GLN A 247 -17.25 -24.87 -9.62
CA GLN A 247 -17.65 -23.63 -10.31
C GLN A 247 -17.19 -22.37 -9.57
N ALA A 248 -17.25 -22.38 -8.22
CA ALA A 248 -16.78 -21.25 -7.43
C ALA A 248 -15.26 -21.07 -7.54
N LEU A 249 -14.49 -22.17 -7.54
CA LEU A 249 -13.03 -22.10 -7.74
C LEU A 249 -12.65 -21.56 -9.12
N ASP A 250 -13.34 -22.00 -10.17
CA ASP A 250 -13.11 -21.52 -11.54
C ASP A 250 -13.42 -20.02 -11.66
N GLU A 251 -14.53 -19.58 -11.06
CA GLU A 251 -14.91 -18.16 -11.01
C GLU A 251 -13.89 -17.32 -10.25
N ILE A 252 -13.42 -17.79 -9.08
CA ILE A 252 -12.39 -17.12 -8.28
C ILE A 252 -11.09 -17.01 -9.08
N THR A 253 -10.61 -18.13 -9.64
CA THR A 253 -9.35 -18.16 -10.41
C THR A 253 -9.39 -17.17 -11.57
N ARG A 254 -10.49 -17.15 -12.32
CA ARG A 254 -10.67 -16.18 -13.41
C ARG A 254 -10.70 -14.73 -12.92
N LEU A 255 -11.35 -14.45 -11.79
CA LEU A 255 -11.38 -13.11 -11.21
C LEU A 255 -9.99 -12.67 -10.71
N GLU A 256 -9.20 -13.58 -10.17
CA GLU A 256 -7.82 -13.28 -9.73
C GLU A 256 -6.88 -13.07 -10.92
N GLU A 257 -7.05 -13.82 -12.01
CA GLU A 257 -6.36 -13.61 -13.28
C GLU A 257 -6.74 -12.27 -13.92
N GLU A 258 -8.04 -11.94 -13.96
CA GLU A 258 -8.55 -10.65 -14.45
C GLU A 258 -7.90 -9.48 -13.69
N MET A 259 -7.71 -9.59 -12.37
CA MET A 259 -7.06 -8.51 -11.62
C MET A 259 -5.57 -8.37 -11.89
N LYS A 260 -4.83 -9.48 -11.90
CA LYS A 260 -3.38 -9.44 -12.17
C LYS A 260 -3.09 -8.78 -13.52
N LEU A 261 -3.95 -9.04 -14.51
CA LEU A 261 -3.79 -8.47 -15.85
C LEU A 261 -4.32 -7.04 -15.98
N GLY A 262 -5.44 -6.72 -15.31
CA GLY A 262 -6.17 -5.47 -15.53
C GLY A 262 -5.83 -4.33 -14.57
N PHE A 263 -5.39 -4.65 -13.35
CA PHE A 263 -5.42 -3.70 -12.22
C PHE A 263 -4.15 -3.63 -11.40
N GLU A 264 -3.10 -4.38 -11.79
CA GLU A 264 -1.76 -4.12 -11.27
C GLU A 264 -1.40 -2.68 -11.63
N LEU A 265 -1.30 -1.82 -10.60
CA LEU A 265 -0.58 -0.56 -10.73
C LEU A 265 0.76 -0.89 -11.37
N PRO A 266 1.25 -0.10 -12.35
CA PRO A 266 2.54 -0.36 -12.96
C PRO A 266 3.53 -0.61 -11.83
N VAL A 267 4.30 -1.72 -11.92
CA VAL A 267 5.43 -1.97 -11.03
C VAL A 267 6.25 -0.70 -11.09
N ASN A 268 6.09 0.14 -10.07
CA ASN A 268 6.72 1.43 -10.04
C ASN A 268 8.17 1.03 -9.87
N TYR A 269 8.91 1.00 -10.99
CA TYR A 269 10.33 0.76 -11.00
C TYR A 269 10.88 1.67 -9.91
N MET A 270 11.43 1.07 -8.87
CA MET A 270 12.39 1.75 -8.01
C MET A 270 13.50 2.22 -8.96
N VAL A 271 13.34 3.41 -9.51
CA VAL A 271 14.45 4.22 -9.97
C VAL A 271 14.89 4.98 -8.73
N GLY A 272 15.71 4.30 -7.95
CA GLY A 272 16.74 4.94 -7.14
C GLY A 272 18.05 4.88 -7.90
#